data_AF-I2Q7U5-F1
#
_entry.id   AF-I2Q7U5-F1
#
_cell.length_a   1.000
_cell.length_b   1.000
_cell.length_c   1.000
_cell.angle_alpha   90.00
_cell.angle_beta   90.00
_cell.angle_gamma   90.00
#
_symmetry.space_group_name_H-M   'P 1'
#
loop_
_entity.id
_entity.type
_entity.pdbx_description
1 polymer ?
#
loop_
_entity_poly.entity_id
_entity_poly.type
_entity_poly.pdbx_seq_one_letter_code
_entity_poly.pdbx_strand_id
1 'polypeptide(L)'
;MTDKLLVMLTGDEANIADLVRDNPAAISAYLTEQFAENDLLKAKNALSRVMKAQNVQILARDAGLRRDALYRTFGGRIDPQLSRILRLFSAINVRACVVPVSGTDSPDGAAARLSEAFACENPADAIRGLSSVVKAQNVTALAHKLGMLRTNVYKTFGGKVDPQLSRVFNLFTALQVRFVIEGMQPKARAPRPKLGRPRKISHASRD
;
A
#
# COMPACT_ATOMS: atom_id res chain seq x y z
N MET A 1 5.89 -25.07 -0.77
CA MET A 1 6.18 -23.98 -1.74
C MET A 1 6.18 -22.59 -1.09
N THR A 2 5.52 -22.40 0.06
CA THR A 2 5.47 -21.18 0.88
C THR A 2 6.75 -20.90 1.68
N ASP A 3 7.50 -21.93 2.06
CA ASP A 3 8.64 -21.79 2.97
C ASP A 3 9.91 -21.18 2.32
N LYS A 4 10.09 -21.41 1.01
CA LYS A 4 11.23 -20.86 0.25
C LYS A 4 11.12 -19.37 -0.02
N LEU A 5 9.90 -18.81 0.02
CA LEU A 5 9.66 -17.37 -0.09
C LEU A 5 10.01 -16.65 1.22
N LEU A 6 9.69 -17.28 2.36
CA LEU A 6 9.93 -16.72 3.69
C LEU A 6 11.43 -16.61 4.02
N VAL A 7 12.24 -17.59 3.58
CA VAL A 7 13.69 -17.60 3.78
C VAL A 7 14.44 -16.63 2.83
N MET A 8 13.83 -16.17 1.73
CA MET A 8 14.45 -15.17 0.83
C MET A 8 14.17 -13.71 1.21
N LEU A 9 13.22 -13.44 2.12
CA LEU A 9 12.84 -12.07 2.51
C LEU A 9 13.72 -11.47 3.62
N THR A 10 14.63 -12.27 4.20
CA THR A 10 15.60 -11.88 5.23
C THR A 10 16.94 -11.38 4.68
N GLY A 11 17.17 -11.45 3.36
CA GLY A 11 18.45 -11.09 2.73
C GLY A 11 18.38 -9.83 1.87
N ASP A 12 19.19 -8.83 2.24
CA ASP A 12 19.72 -7.69 1.45
C ASP A 12 18.73 -6.82 0.65
N GLU A 13 18.82 -5.48 0.81
CA GLU A 13 17.90 -4.51 0.15
C GLU A 13 17.93 -4.65 -1.39
N ALA A 14 19.07 -5.04 -1.95
CA ALA A 14 19.24 -5.31 -3.37
C ALA A 14 18.40 -6.50 -3.88
N ASN A 15 18.27 -7.56 -3.08
CA ASN A 15 17.54 -8.76 -3.47
C ASN A 15 16.02 -8.49 -3.56
N ILE A 16 15.48 -7.78 -2.57
CA ILE A 16 14.06 -7.37 -2.58
C ILE A 16 13.73 -6.48 -3.77
N ALA A 17 14.61 -5.51 -4.09
CA ALA A 17 14.37 -4.55 -5.18
C ALA A 17 14.22 -5.24 -6.54
N ASP A 18 15.02 -6.27 -6.82
CA ASP A 18 14.91 -7.02 -8.07
C ASP A 18 13.73 -7.98 -8.09
N LEU A 19 13.38 -8.60 -6.94
CA LEU A 19 12.20 -9.47 -6.82
C LEU A 19 10.89 -8.74 -7.12
N VAL A 20 10.73 -7.51 -6.63
CA VAL A 20 9.48 -6.73 -6.74
C VAL A 20 9.42 -5.84 -7.98
N ARG A 21 10.42 -5.89 -8.86
CA ARG A 21 10.47 -5.06 -10.07
C ARG A 21 9.47 -5.56 -11.11
N ASP A 22 8.52 -4.70 -11.49
CA ASP A 22 7.53 -4.98 -12.56
C ASP A 22 6.80 -6.33 -12.37
N ASN A 23 6.69 -6.81 -11.13
CA ASN A 23 6.14 -8.11 -10.77
C ASN A 23 5.02 -7.95 -9.73
N PRO A 24 3.76 -7.78 -10.17
CA PRO A 24 2.64 -7.57 -9.25
C PRO A 24 2.44 -8.70 -8.23
N ALA A 25 2.75 -9.95 -8.59
CA ALA A 25 2.63 -11.10 -7.69
C ALA A 25 3.68 -11.05 -6.56
N ALA A 26 4.93 -10.69 -6.87
CA ALA A 26 5.96 -10.50 -5.86
C ALA A 26 5.68 -9.26 -4.99
N ILE A 27 5.24 -8.16 -5.60
CA ILE A 27 4.82 -6.95 -4.88
C ILE A 27 3.69 -7.28 -3.91
N SER A 28 2.67 -8.02 -4.35
CA SER A 28 1.49 -8.32 -3.53
C SER A 28 1.83 -9.23 -2.35
N ALA A 29 2.65 -10.26 -2.56
CA ALA A 29 3.15 -11.11 -1.48
C ALA A 29 3.95 -10.30 -0.45
N TYR A 30 4.92 -9.50 -0.92
CA TYR A 30 5.76 -8.69 -0.04
C TYR A 30 4.95 -7.66 0.75
N LEU A 31 4.09 -6.88 0.09
CA LEU A 31 3.28 -5.87 0.78
C LEU A 31 2.26 -6.51 1.74
N THR A 32 1.70 -7.68 1.40
CA THR A 32 0.79 -8.39 2.31
C THR A 32 1.46 -8.75 3.62
N GLU A 33 2.68 -9.27 3.56
CA GLU A 33 3.48 -9.56 4.75
C GLU A 33 3.77 -8.30 5.56
N GLN A 34 4.25 -7.24 4.90
CA GLN A 34 4.67 -6.01 5.59
C GLN A 34 3.49 -5.20 6.17
N PHE A 35 2.26 -5.44 5.68
CA PHE A 35 1.03 -4.82 6.19
C PHE A 35 0.30 -5.70 7.22
N ALA A 36 0.77 -6.92 7.48
CA ALA A 36 0.05 -7.91 8.28
C ALA A 36 -0.28 -7.45 9.71
N GLU A 37 0.61 -6.65 10.31
CA GLU A 37 0.51 -6.17 11.68
C GLU A 37 -0.12 -4.78 11.82
N ASN A 38 -0.59 -4.16 10.71
CA ASN A 38 -1.02 -2.76 10.68
C ASN A 38 0.05 -1.79 11.24
N ASP A 39 1.33 -2.11 11.06
CA ASP A 39 2.45 -1.27 11.51
C ASP A 39 2.82 -0.22 10.45
N LEU A 40 2.73 1.06 10.83
CA LEU A 40 3.00 2.18 9.92
C LEU A 40 4.45 2.21 9.43
N LEU A 41 5.42 1.90 10.30
CA LEU A 41 6.84 1.99 9.95
C LEU A 41 7.20 0.88 8.96
N LYS A 42 6.77 -0.36 9.20
CA LYS A 42 6.91 -1.50 8.28
C LYS A 42 6.27 -1.18 6.93
N ALA A 43 5.01 -0.73 6.93
CA ALA A 43 4.30 -0.37 5.70
C ALA A 43 5.02 0.74 4.91
N LYS A 44 5.44 1.83 5.57
CA LYS A 44 6.16 2.94 4.91
C LYS A 44 7.49 2.49 4.30
N ASN A 45 8.24 1.65 5.01
CA ASN A 45 9.51 1.13 4.51
C ASN A 45 9.30 0.21 3.31
N ALA A 46 8.29 -0.67 3.37
CA ALA A 46 7.93 -1.56 2.28
C ALA A 46 7.48 -0.77 1.02
N LEU A 47 6.60 0.22 1.18
CA LEU A 47 6.17 1.10 0.10
C LEU A 47 7.34 1.86 -0.55
N SER A 48 8.29 2.34 0.25
CA SER A 48 9.50 3.01 -0.23
C SER A 48 10.36 2.09 -1.07
N ARG A 49 10.58 0.85 -0.61
CA ARG A 49 11.35 -0.16 -1.34
C ARG A 49 10.69 -0.51 -2.67
N VAL A 50 9.39 -0.81 -2.66
CA VAL A 50 8.64 -1.14 -3.88
C VAL A 50 8.66 0.04 -4.85
N MET A 51 8.40 1.26 -4.40
CA MET A 51 8.44 2.47 -5.25
C MET A 51 9.81 2.64 -5.91
N LYS A 52 10.92 2.51 -5.15
CA LYS A 52 12.28 2.68 -5.67
C LYS A 52 12.66 1.60 -6.70
N ALA A 53 12.11 0.41 -6.60
CA ALA A 53 12.34 -0.67 -7.56
C ALA A 53 11.71 -0.41 -8.94
N GLN A 54 10.63 0.38 -9.01
CA GLN A 54 9.88 0.63 -10.25
C GLN A 54 10.53 1.70 -11.15
N ASN A 55 9.99 1.88 -12.37
CA ASN A 55 10.24 3.09 -13.15
C ASN A 55 9.52 4.28 -12.52
N VAL A 56 10.22 5.01 -11.65
CA VAL A 56 9.64 6.11 -10.87
C VAL A 56 8.99 7.22 -11.72
N GLN A 57 9.48 7.47 -12.94
CA GLN A 57 8.86 8.47 -13.82
C GLN A 57 7.48 8.02 -14.33
N ILE A 58 7.38 6.77 -14.79
CA ILE A 58 6.11 6.18 -15.21
C ILE A 58 5.18 6.04 -14.01
N LEU A 59 5.70 5.52 -12.90
CA LEU A 59 4.95 5.35 -11.65
C LEU A 59 4.33 6.66 -11.15
N ALA A 60 5.09 7.75 -11.16
CA ALA A 60 4.57 9.06 -10.78
C ALA A 60 3.41 9.50 -11.69
N ARG A 61 3.58 9.36 -13.01
CA ARG A 61 2.53 9.67 -14.00
C ARG A 61 1.26 8.85 -13.76
N ASP A 62 1.41 7.54 -13.62
CA ASP A 62 0.30 6.61 -13.46
C ASP A 62 -0.42 6.81 -12.11
N ALA A 63 0.32 7.12 -11.06
CA ALA A 63 -0.24 7.52 -9.77
C ALA A 63 -0.81 8.95 -9.78
N GLY A 64 -0.70 9.66 -10.91
CA GLY A 64 -1.08 11.07 -11.10
C GLY A 64 -0.48 11.99 -10.04
N LEU A 65 0.82 11.82 -9.80
CA LEU A 65 1.66 12.62 -8.91
C LEU A 65 2.86 13.13 -9.70
N ARG A 66 3.41 14.28 -9.28
CA ARG A 66 4.74 14.69 -9.74
C ARG A 66 5.81 13.80 -9.09
N ARG A 67 6.96 13.63 -9.76
CA ARG A 67 8.05 12.76 -9.30
C ARG A 67 8.57 13.14 -7.91
N ASP A 68 8.75 14.43 -7.66
CA ASP A 68 9.14 14.99 -6.36
C ASP A 68 8.08 14.70 -5.28
N ALA A 69 6.80 14.88 -5.61
CA ALA A 69 5.70 14.56 -4.71
C ALA A 69 5.62 13.07 -4.38
N LEU A 70 5.94 12.18 -5.34
CA LEU A 70 6.02 10.74 -5.13
C LEU A 70 7.09 10.40 -4.09
N TYR A 71 8.33 10.90 -4.26
CA TYR A 71 9.41 10.68 -3.29
C TYR A 71 9.12 11.29 -1.92
N ARG A 72 8.52 12.49 -1.87
CA ARG A 72 8.14 13.12 -0.60
C ARG A 72 7.12 12.27 0.16
N THR A 73 6.20 11.64 -0.57
CA THR A 73 5.12 10.83 0.01
C THR A 73 5.58 9.45 0.42
N PHE A 74 6.23 8.73 -0.49
CA PHE A 74 6.55 7.32 -0.33
C PHE A 74 8.03 7.06 -0.01
N GLY A 75 8.84 8.10 0.17
CA GLY A 75 10.24 7.95 0.58
C GLY A 75 10.45 7.51 2.04
N GLY A 76 9.39 7.12 2.76
CA GLY A 76 9.45 6.62 4.14
C GLY A 76 9.44 7.69 5.24
N ARG A 77 9.36 8.99 4.89
CA ARG A 77 9.45 10.08 5.89
C ARG A 77 8.12 10.49 6.48
N ILE A 78 7.09 10.66 5.67
CA ILE A 78 5.78 11.15 6.13
C ILE A 78 4.76 10.01 6.26
N ASP A 79 3.67 10.25 6.97
CA ASP A 79 2.49 9.39 6.97
C ASP A 79 1.61 9.73 5.76
N PRO A 80 1.52 8.84 4.75
CA PRO A 80 0.78 9.13 3.53
C PRO A 80 -0.74 9.08 3.77
N GLN A 81 -1.47 9.90 3.01
CA GLN A 81 -2.92 9.81 2.93
C GLN A 81 -3.36 8.51 2.25
N LEU A 82 -4.49 7.96 2.68
CA LEU A 82 -5.06 6.73 2.13
C LEU A 82 -5.23 6.82 0.61
N SER A 83 -5.77 7.93 0.10
CA SER A 83 -5.96 8.08 -1.34
C SER A 83 -4.67 7.96 -2.15
N ARG A 84 -3.54 8.44 -1.60
CA ARG A 84 -2.23 8.31 -2.26
C ARG A 84 -1.79 6.86 -2.27
N ILE A 85 -1.97 6.12 -1.18
CA ILE A 85 -1.66 4.68 -1.11
C ILE A 85 -2.44 3.92 -2.20
N LEU A 86 -3.75 4.15 -2.31
CA LEU A 86 -4.59 3.45 -3.29
C LEU A 86 -4.21 3.78 -4.74
N ARG A 87 -3.87 5.05 -5.03
CA ARG A 87 -3.35 5.44 -6.35
C ARG A 87 -2.00 4.79 -6.66
N LEU A 88 -1.11 4.67 -5.67
CA LEU A 88 0.15 3.96 -5.83
C LEU A 88 -0.07 2.47 -6.11
N PHE A 89 -0.98 1.82 -5.38
CA PHE A 89 -1.36 0.42 -5.60
C PHE A 89 -1.86 0.18 -7.02
N SER A 90 -2.79 1.01 -7.49
CA SER A 90 -3.26 0.95 -8.89
C SER A 90 -2.11 1.12 -9.88
N ALA A 91 -1.19 2.07 -9.64
CA ALA A 91 -0.04 2.35 -10.49
C ALA A 91 1.04 1.26 -10.50
N ILE A 92 1.04 0.34 -9.53
CA ILE A 92 1.91 -0.86 -9.51
C ILE A 92 1.13 -2.16 -9.80
N ASN A 93 -0.11 -2.03 -10.29
CA ASN A 93 -1.02 -3.13 -10.63
C ASN A 93 -1.28 -4.08 -9.45
N VAL A 94 -1.47 -3.54 -8.25
CA VAL A 94 -1.99 -4.30 -7.10
C VAL A 94 -3.22 -3.59 -6.53
N ARG A 95 -4.05 -4.32 -5.80
CA ARG A 95 -5.19 -3.76 -5.06
C ARG A 95 -5.16 -4.19 -3.61
N ALA A 96 -5.85 -3.42 -2.77
CA ALA A 96 -6.01 -3.73 -1.36
C ALA A 96 -7.35 -4.44 -1.14
N CYS A 97 -7.31 -5.52 -0.38
CA CYS A 97 -8.47 -6.24 0.16
C CYS A 97 -8.36 -6.24 1.68
N VAL A 98 -9.49 -6.35 2.38
CA VAL A 98 -9.54 -6.28 3.85
C VAL A 98 -10.07 -7.59 4.41
N VAL A 99 -9.25 -8.26 5.21
CA VAL A 99 -9.58 -9.56 5.81
C VAL A 99 -9.53 -9.48 7.33
N PRO A 100 -10.23 -10.36 8.05
CA PRO A 100 -10.05 -10.50 9.50
C PRO A 100 -8.63 -10.97 9.85
N VAL A 101 -8.12 -10.60 11.03
CA VAL A 101 -6.73 -10.88 11.41
C VAL A 101 -6.47 -12.37 11.67
N SER A 102 -7.43 -13.18 12.16
CA SER A 102 -7.20 -14.61 12.46
C SER A 102 -8.49 -15.46 12.49
N GLY A 103 -9.25 -15.53 11.38
CA GLY A 103 -10.44 -16.40 11.28
C GLY A 103 -11.60 -16.09 12.23
N THR A 104 -11.47 -15.07 13.09
CA THR A 104 -12.56 -14.48 13.84
C THR A 104 -13.40 -13.62 12.91
N ASP A 105 -14.72 -13.69 13.04
CA ASP A 105 -15.60 -12.78 12.34
C ASP A 105 -15.27 -11.34 12.75
N SER A 106 -14.95 -10.50 11.76
CA SER A 106 -14.81 -9.06 12.01
C SER A 106 -16.15 -8.51 12.50
N PRO A 107 -16.18 -7.55 13.45
CA PRO A 107 -17.42 -7.01 13.99
C PRO A 107 -18.34 -6.53 12.87
N ASP A 108 -19.60 -6.95 12.95
CA ASP A 108 -20.69 -6.60 12.02
C ASP A 108 -20.40 -6.86 10.54
N GLY A 109 -19.47 -7.75 10.17
CA GLY A 109 -19.08 -7.96 8.77
C GLY A 109 -18.23 -6.83 8.18
N ALA A 110 -17.52 -6.08 9.03
CA ALA A 110 -16.65 -4.98 8.64
C ALA A 110 -15.63 -5.36 7.53
N ALA A 111 -15.00 -6.53 7.62
CA ALA A 111 -14.01 -6.97 6.63
C ALA A 111 -14.61 -7.09 5.22
N ALA A 112 -15.80 -7.69 5.10
CA ALA A 112 -16.48 -7.84 3.82
C ALA A 112 -16.85 -6.47 3.22
N ARG A 113 -17.47 -5.58 4.02
CA ARG A 113 -17.84 -4.23 3.57
C ARG A 113 -16.63 -3.38 3.18
N LEU A 114 -15.54 -3.48 3.92
CA LEU A 114 -14.30 -2.80 3.57
C LEU A 114 -13.68 -3.41 2.32
N SER A 115 -13.62 -4.73 2.19
CA SER A 115 -13.12 -5.37 0.97
C SER A 115 -13.85 -4.90 -0.28
N GLU A 116 -15.18 -4.81 -0.23
CA GLU A 116 -15.99 -4.26 -1.32
C GLU A 116 -15.64 -2.79 -1.60
N ALA A 117 -15.60 -1.95 -0.56
CA ALA A 117 -15.28 -0.53 -0.71
C ALA A 117 -13.86 -0.26 -1.24
N PHE A 118 -12.91 -1.11 -0.92
CA PHE A 118 -11.52 -1.02 -1.37
C PHE A 118 -11.27 -1.68 -2.74
N ALA A 119 -12.18 -2.54 -3.22
CA ALA A 119 -12.11 -3.11 -4.56
C ALA A 119 -12.38 -2.07 -5.66
N CYS A 120 -13.09 -0.99 -5.34
CA CYS A 120 -13.33 0.12 -6.25
C CYS A 120 -12.04 0.89 -6.55
N GLU A 121 -11.81 1.25 -7.82
CA GLU A 121 -10.62 2.00 -8.23
C GLU A 121 -10.58 3.44 -7.66
N ASN A 122 -11.72 3.96 -7.19
CA ASN A 122 -11.84 5.33 -6.69
C ASN A 122 -11.58 5.40 -5.17
N PRO A 123 -10.55 6.14 -4.70
CA PRO A 123 -10.29 6.31 -3.28
C PRO A 123 -11.45 6.87 -2.46
N ALA A 124 -12.33 7.65 -3.07
CA ALA A 124 -13.52 8.19 -2.40
C ALA A 124 -14.45 7.07 -1.92
N ASP A 125 -14.47 5.92 -2.60
CA ASP A 125 -15.33 4.79 -2.27
C ASP A 125 -14.81 4.09 -1.00
N ALA A 126 -13.49 3.88 -0.91
CA ALA A 126 -12.83 3.39 0.30
C ALA A 126 -13.08 4.32 1.50
N ILE A 127 -12.99 5.64 1.31
CA ILE A 127 -13.27 6.64 2.38
C ILE A 127 -14.74 6.57 2.84
N ARG A 128 -15.69 6.40 1.91
CA ARG A 128 -17.11 6.21 2.25
C ARG A 128 -17.35 4.85 2.93
N GLY A 129 -16.65 3.80 2.52
CA GLY A 129 -16.67 2.48 3.15
C GLY A 129 -16.21 2.51 4.60
N LEU A 130 -15.09 3.18 4.88
CA LEU A 130 -14.61 3.42 6.26
C LEU A 130 -15.68 4.15 7.08
N SER A 131 -16.32 5.17 6.51
CA SER A 131 -17.39 5.90 7.20
C SER A 131 -18.60 5.04 7.51
N SER A 132 -19.03 4.22 6.55
CA SER A 132 -20.16 3.31 6.73
C SER A 132 -19.88 2.30 7.85
N VAL A 133 -18.69 1.69 7.85
CA VAL A 133 -18.29 0.75 8.90
C VAL A 133 -18.20 1.42 10.26
N VAL A 134 -17.57 2.60 10.37
CA VAL A 134 -17.50 3.33 11.65
C VAL A 134 -18.89 3.67 12.20
N LYS A 135 -19.83 4.08 11.33
CA LYS A 135 -21.20 4.41 11.74
C LYS A 135 -22.02 3.20 12.17
N ALA A 136 -21.69 2.00 11.67
CA ALA A 136 -22.31 0.76 12.10
C ALA A 136 -21.85 0.28 13.49
N GLN A 137 -20.71 0.77 13.98
CA GLN A 137 -20.16 0.39 15.28
C GLN A 137 -20.76 1.20 16.44
N ASN A 138 -20.57 0.70 17.67
CA ASN A 138 -20.67 1.54 18.86
C ASN A 138 -19.50 2.54 18.89
N VAL A 139 -19.74 3.74 18.36
CA VAL A 139 -18.70 4.78 18.20
C VAL A 139 -18.10 5.24 19.53
N THR A 140 -18.84 5.19 20.64
CA THR A 140 -18.28 5.52 21.96
C THR A 140 -17.23 4.49 22.37
N ALA A 141 -17.55 3.20 22.29
CA ALA A 141 -16.59 2.13 22.59
C ALA A 141 -15.41 2.13 21.60
N LEU A 142 -15.67 2.37 20.32
CA LEU A 142 -14.62 2.49 19.30
C LEU A 142 -13.68 3.66 19.58
N ALA A 143 -14.20 4.83 19.98
CA ALA A 143 -13.40 6.00 20.32
C ALA A 143 -12.41 5.70 21.48
N HIS A 144 -12.87 4.97 22.50
CA HIS A 144 -12.00 4.49 23.58
C HIS A 144 -10.88 3.57 23.07
N LYS A 145 -11.21 2.59 22.22
CA LYS A 145 -10.19 1.70 21.60
C LYS A 145 -9.17 2.46 20.76
N LEU A 146 -9.60 3.52 20.07
CA LEU A 146 -8.72 4.36 19.24
C LEU A 146 -7.88 5.35 20.04
N GLY A 147 -8.15 5.55 21.33
CA GLY A 147 -7.54 6.61 22.13
C GLY A 147 -7.88 8.01 21.60
N MET A 148 -9.09 8.20 21.06
CA MET A 148 -9.53 9.46 20.44
C MET A 148 -10.86 9.92 21.04
N LEU A 149 -11.10 11.24 21.02
CA LEU A 149 -12.43 11.77 21.31
C LEU A 149 -13.44 11.30 20.24
N ARG A 150 -14.66 10.96 20.66
CA ARG A 150 -15.76 10.58 19.77
C ARG A 150 -15.99 11.60 18.64
N THR A 151 -15.90 12.89 18.93
CA THR A 151 -16.02 13.96 17.93
C THR A 151 -14.92 13.88 16.86
N ASN A 152 -13.71 13.50 17.24
CA ASN A 152 -12.61 13.33 16.30
C ASN A 152 -12.75 12.07 15.44
N VAL A 153 -13.40 11.01 15.95
CA VAL A 153 -13.76 9.85 15.13
C VAL A 153 -14.64 10.27 13.95
N TYR A 154 -15.65 11.10 14.17
CA TYR A 154 -16.50 11.62 13.10
C TYR A 154 -15.76 12.58 12.15
N LYS A 155 -14.85 13.42 12.67
CA LYS A 155 -14.04 14.30 11.81
C LYS A 155 -13.13 13.50 10.88
N THR A 156 -12.50 12.43 11.38
CA THR A 156 -11.56 11.62 10.61
C THR A 156 -12.26 10.62 9.69
N PHE A 157 -13.28 9.91 10.17
CA PHE A 157 -13.96 8.83 9.45
C PHE A 157 -15.39 9.21 9.02
N GLY A 158 -15.71 10.49 8.93
CA GLY A 158 -17.02 10.98 8.50
C GLY A 158 -17.30 10.85 7.00
N GLY A 159 -16.34 10.36 6.22
CA GLY A 159 -16.46 10.16 4.77
C GLY A 159 -16.08 11.37 3.91
N LYS A 160 -15.68 12.49 4.54
CA LYS A 160 -15.27 13.74 3.85
C LYS A 160 -13.78 14.01 3.91
N VAL A 161 -13.11 13.48 4.92
CA VAL A 161 -11.67 13.64 5.13
C VAL A 161 -10.97 12.41 4.57
N ASP A 162 -9.85 12.63 3.88
CA ASP A 162 -8.93 11.58 3.47
C ASP A 162 -7.97 11.26 4.64
N PRO A 163 -8.18 10.13 5.35
CA PRO A 163 -7.41 9.83 6.54
C PRO A 163 -5.97 9.45 6.18
N GLN A 164 -5.05 9.71 7.10
CA GLN A 164 -3.69 9.17 7.03
C GLN A 164 -3.69 7.66 7.24
N LEU A 165 -2.67 6.97 6.71
CA LEU A 165 -2.56 5.51 6.81
C LEU A 165 -2.50 5.04 8.27
N SER A 166 -1.81 5.78 9.16
CA SER A 166 -1.80 5.45 10.59
C SER A 166 -3.19 5.43 11.22
N ARG A 167 -4.07 6.35 10.83
CA ARG A 167 -5.44 6.42 11.33
C ARG A 167 -6.24 5.22 10.84
N VAL A 168 -6.06 4.83 9.58
CA VAL A 168 -6.67 3.63 9.01
C VAL A 168 -6.18 2.38 9.73
N PHE A 169 -4.88 2.26 9.99
CA PHE A 169 -4.30 1.14 10.74
C PHE A 169 -4.80 1.04 12.18
N ASN A 170 -4.90 2.16 12.90
CA ASN A 170 -5.49 2.15 14.25
C ASN A 170 -6.94 1.67 14.23
N LEU A 171 -7.72 2.09 13.22
CA LEU A 171 -9.08 1.61 13.03
C LEU A 171 -9.11 0.11 12.69
N PHE A 172 -8.23 -0.35 11.82
CA PHE A 172 -8.13 -1.76 11.44
C PHE A 172 -7.79 -2.65 12.63
N THR A 173 -6.84 -2.22 13.47
CA THR A 173 -6.52 -2.90 14.72
C THR A 173 -7.73 -2.95 15.66
N ALA A 174 -8.47 -1.84 15.82
CA ALA A 174 -9.68 -1.82 16.66
C ALA A 174 -10.82 -2.73 16.14
N LEU A 175 -10.88 -2.93 14.83
CA LEU A 175 -11.83 -3.80 14.12
C LEU A 175 -11.30 -5.23 13.90
N GLN A 176 -10.07 -5.53 14.32
CA GLN A 176 -9.40 -6.82 14.08
C GLN A 176 -9.38 -7.23 12.61
N VAL A 177 -9.14 -6.27 11.73
CA VAL A 177 -8.95 -6.49 10.29
C VAL A 177 -7.57 -6.03 9.85
N ARG A 178 -7.14 -6.45 8.67
CA ARG A 178 -5.87 -6.05 8.05
C ARG A 178 -5.99 -6.01 6.54
N PHE A 179 -5.04 -5.35 5.90
CA PHE A 179 -4.90 -5.47 4.45
C PHE A 179 -4.31 -6.82 4.03
N VAL A 180 -4.81 -7.31 2.91
CA VAL A 180 -4.15 -8.26 2.02
C VAL A 180 -4.01 -7.56 0.68
N ILE A 181 -2.83 -7.64 0.08
CA ILE A 181 -2.57 -7.04 -1.22
C ILE A 181 -2.68 -8.15 -2.26
N GLU A 182 -3.47 -7.89 -3.30
CA GLU A 182 -3.68 -8.81 -4.42
C GLU A 182 -3.03 -8.25 -5.69
N GLY A 183 -2.33 -9.12 -6.41
CA GLY A 183 -1.81 -8.79 -7.74
C GLY A 183 -2.95 -8.64 -8.75
N MET A 184 -2.90 -7.62 -9.58
CA MET A 184 -3.80 -7.43 -10.72
C MET A 184 -3.06 -7.76 -12.02
N GLN A 185 -3.82 -8.07 -13.07
CA GLN A 185 -3.27 -8.18 -14.43
C GLN A 185 -2.56 -6.86 -14.79
N PRO A 186 -1.29 -6.90 -15.24
CA PRO A 186 -0.57 -5.68 -15.58
C PRO A 186 -1.31 -4.89 -16.67
N LYS A 187 -1.54 -3.59 -16.44
CA LYS A 187 -1.91 -2.69 -17.54
C LYS A 187 -0.82 -2.77 -18.62
N ALA A 188 -1.20 -2.94 -19.88
CA ALA A 188 -0.23 -3.03 -20.99
C ALA A 188 0.71 -1.82 -20.99
N ARG A 189 2.03 -2.06 -20.96
CA ARG A 189 3.07 -1.03 -20.86
C ARG A 189 4.05 -1.16 -22.02
N ALA A 190 4.54 -0.01 -22.50
CA ALA A 190 5.69 0.00 -23.41
C ALA A 190 6.91 -0.63 -22.70
N PRO A 191 7.69 -1.50 -23.39
CA PRO A 191 8.86 -2.12 -22.80
C PRO A 191 9.86 -1.07 -22.34
N ARG A 192 10.39 -1.26 -21.13
CA ARG A 192 11.38 -0.35 -20.55
C ARG A 192 12.66 -0.37 -21.40
N PRO A 193 13.29 0.79 -21.66
CA PRO A 193 14.64 0.82 -22.22
C PRO A 193 15.60 0.07 -21.29
N LYS A 194 16.50 -0.74 -21.87
CA LYS A 194 17.50 -1.51 -21.10
C LYS A 194 18.33 -0.57 -20.21
N LEU A 195 18.62 -0.98 -18.99
CA LEU A 195 19.42 -0.22 -18.03
C LEU A 195 20.87 -0.15 -18.55
N GLY A 196 21.30 1.03 -19.00
CA GLY A 196 22.72 1.32 -19.27
C GLY A 196 22.97 2.13 -20.55
N ARG A 197 23.83 3.15 -20.43
CA ARG A 197 24.67 3.59 -21.56
C ARG A 197 25.62 2.42 -21.85
N PRO A 198 25.86 2.04 -23.12
CA PRO A 198 26.95 1.11 -23.44
C PRO A 198 28.23 1.61 -22.76
N ARG A 199 28.98 0.72 -22.09
CA ARG A 199 30.34 1.06 -21.65
C ARG A 199 31.07 1.62 -22.87
N LYS A 200 31.57 2.86 -22.75
CA LYS A 200 32.34 3.50 -23.82
C LYS A 200 33.52 2.58 -24.10
N ILE A 201 33.53 1.92 -25.26
CA ILE A 201 34.70 1.18 -25.74
C ILE A 201 35.76 2.28 -25.95
N SER A 202 36.75 2.35 -25.07
CA SER A 202 37.94 3.15 -25.32
C SER A 202 38.60 2.55 -26.55
N HIS A 203 38.53 3.23 -27.69
CA HIS A 203 39.42 2.94 -28.80
C HIS A 203 40.85 3.13 -28.27
N ALA A 204 41.57 2.03 -28.14
CA ALA A 204 43.02 2.08 -28.03
C ALA A 204 43.52 2.78 -29.29
N SER A 205 44.15 3.94 -29.12
CA SER A 205 44.95 4.57 -30.16
C SER A 205 45.96 3.53 -30.64
N ARG A 206 45.89 3.17 -31.93
CA ARG A 206 46.99 2.49 -32.61
C ARG A 206 48.08 3.53 -32.86
N ASP A 207 49.30 3.02 -32.75
CA ASP A 207 50.61 3.66 -32.82
C ASP A 207 50.77 4.76 -33.88
#